data_AF-A0A431HQ38-F1
#
_entry.id   AF-A0A431HQ38-F1
#
_cell.length_a   1.000
_cell.length_b   1.000
_cell.length_c   1.000
_cell.angle_alpha   90.00
_cell.angle_beta   90.00
_cell.angle_gamma   90.00
#
_symmetry.space_group_name_H-M   'P 1'
#
loop_
_entity.id
_entity.type
_entity.pdbx_description
1 polymer ?
#
loop_
_entity_poly.entity_id
_entity_poly.type
_entity_poly.pdbx_seq_one_letter_code
_entity_poly.pdbx_strand_id
1 'polypeptide(L)'
;MKLTTIKKLQQLTNKVCSVLTTSVAKGNFTDNQFADFFVGIVDEINEDGVWLRHPMTNCLSFFSINHVVAVLEEQVIDQKDEKYEEILTEVKKAPPEQQVNIIPVDIQNKNNSPYIDPDIMENLSNQAKEIRQKMIRK
;
A
#
# COMPACT_ATOMS: atom_id res chain seq x y z
N MET A 1 -15.86 -13.77 -9.50
CA MET A 1 -14.67 -14.64 -9.59
C MET A 1 -15.06 -16.08 -9.23
N LYS A 2 -14.40 -17.15 -9.72
CA LYS A 2 -14.76 -18.54 -9.34
C LYS A 2 -14.17 -18.89 -7.97
N LEU A 3 -14.87 -19.71 -7.17
CA LEU A 3 -14.40 -20.16 -5.84
C LEU A 3 -13.01 -20.83 -5.88
N THR A 4 -12.73 -21.58 -6.95
CA THR A 4 -11.41 -22.21 -7.16
C THR A 4 -10.29 -21.20 -7.35
N THR A 5 -10.57 -20.03 -7.94
CA THR A 5 -9.61 -18.93 -8.07
C THR A 5 -9.34 -18.28 -6.72
N ILE A 6 -10.38 -18.03 -5.92
CA ILE A 6 -10.25 -17.44 -4.58
C ILE A 6 -9.36 -18.30 -3.69
N LYS A 7 -9.56 -19.62 -3.67
CA LYS A 7 -8.70 -20.56 -2.92
C LYS A 7 -7.23 -20.49 -3.32
N LYS A 8 -6.93 -20.24 -4.60
CA LYS A 8 -5.54 -20.06 -5.06
C LYS A 8 -4.98 -18.71 -4.60
N LEU A 9 -5.78 -17.64 -4.71
CA LEU A 9 -5.36 -16.31 -4.26
C LEU A 9 -5.08 -16.25 -2.76
N GLN A 10 -5.78 -17.03 -1.94
CA GLN A 10 -5.50 -17.13 -0.51
C GLN A 10 -4.07 -17.57 -0.17
N GLN A 11 -3.34 -18.19 -1.10
CA GLN A 11 -1.90 -18.49 -0.93
C GLN A 11 -1.01 -17.23 -0.90
N LEU A 12 -1.55 -16.08 -1.30
CA LEU A 12 -0.88 -14.78 -1.26
C LEU A 12 -1.01 -14.07 0.10
N THR A 13 -1.77 -14.64 1.05
CA THR A 13 -1.90 -14.09 2.41
C THR A 13 -0.53 -13.96 3.07
N ASN A 14 -0.30 -12.84 3.75
CA ASN A 14 0.97 -12.40 4.33
C ASN A 14 2.11 -12.12 3.35
N LYS A 15 1.83 -12.07 2.03
CA LYS A 15 2.82 -11.66 1.03
C LYS A 15 2.62 -10.20 0.63
N VAL A 16 3.70 -9.55 0.19
CA VAL A 16 3.61 -8.24 -0.45
C VAL A 16 3.05 -8.43 -1.85
N CYS A 17 1.97 -7.72 -2.16
CA CYS A 17 1.28 -7.82 -3.44
C CYS A 17 0.84 -6.45 -3.95
N SER A 18 0.74 -6.36 -5.27
CA SER A 18 0.09 -5.28 -5.99
C SER A 18 -1.31 -5.70 -6.45
N VAL A 19 -2.31 -4.88 -6.18
CA VAL A 19 -3.70 -5.10 -6.59
C VAL A 19 -4.05 -4.17 -7.75
N LEU A 20 -4.29 -4.75 -8.93
CA LEU A 20 -4.72 -4.01 -10.10
C LEU A 20 -6.24 -3.92 -10.13
N THR A 21 -6.75 -2.71 -10.34
CA THR A 21 -8.19 -2.44 -10.39
C THR A 21 -8.62 -1.82 -11.72
N THR A 22 -9.91 -1.91 -12.01
CA THR A 22 -10.49 -1.40 -13.28
C THR A 22 -10.38 0.12 -13.44
N SER A 23 -10.62 0.89 -12.38
CA SER A 23 -10.43 2.36 -12.38
C SER A 23 -10.53 2.94 -10.97
N VAL A 24 -9.58 3.81 -10.60
CA VAL A 24 -9.64 4.60 -9.36
C VAL A 24 -9.26 6.04 -9.69
N ALA A 25 -10.00 7.00 -9.13
CA ALA A 25 -9.70 8.42 -9.34
C ALA A 25 -8.41 8.81 -8.62
N LYS A 26 -7.42 9.30 -9.37
CA LYS A 26 -6.14 9.79 -8.84
C LYS A 26 -6.25 11.13 -8.09
N GLY A 27 -7.24 11.94 -8.43
CA GLY A 27 -7.70 13.14 -7.72
C GLY A 27 -6.62 13.98 -7.04
N ASN A 28 -6.34 13.67 -5.77
CA ASN A 28 -5.48 14.47 -4.89
C ASN A 28 -4.13 13.79 -4.56
N PHE A 29 -3.79 12.69 -5.22
CA PHE A 29 -2.58 11.93 -4.93
C PHE A 29 -1.51 12.20 -5.97
N THR A 30 -0.27 12.37 -5.50
CA THR A 30 0.91 12.29 -6.38
C THR A 30 1.01 10.89 -7.00
N ASP A 31 1.71 10.76 -8.12
CA ASP A 31 1.89 9.47 -8.82
C ASP A 31 2.45 8.39 -7.90
N ASN A 32 3.43 8.74 -7.07
CA ASN A 32 4.04 7.82 -6.11
C ASN A 32 3.05 7.42 -5.00
N GLN A 33 2.36 8.38 -4.39
CA GLN A 33 1.34 8.08 -3.38
C GLN A 33 0.22 7.21 -3.97
N PHE A 34 -0.19 7.52 -5.20
CA PHE A 34 -1.24 6.79 -5.90
C PHE A 34 -0.83 5.34 -6.20
N ALA A 35 0.41 5.13 -6.67
CA ALA A 35 0.95 3.78 -6.89
C ALA A 35 1.03 2.98 -5.58
N ASP A 36 1.49 3.61 -4.50
CA ASP A 36 1.68 2.97 -3.20
C ASP A 36 0.36 2.51 -2.56
N PHE A 37 -0.79 3.11 -2.92
CA PHE A 37 -2.10 2.64 -2.44
C PHE A 37 -2.44 1.22 -2.87
N PHE A 38 -1.91 0.77 -4.01
CA PHE A 38 -2.22 -0.53 -4.58
C PHE A 38 -1.23 -1.62 -4.15
N VAL A 39 -0.18 -1.26 -3.41
CA VAL A 39 0.85 -2.19 -2.94
C VAL A 39 0.72 -2.37 -1.43
N GLY A 40 0.70 -3.62 -0.97
CA GLY A 40 0.62 -3.90 0.45
C GLY A 40 0.80 -5.37 0.81
N ILE A 41 0.90 -5.64 2.10
CA ILE A 41 0.87 -6.99 2.64
C ILE A 41 -0.59 -7.47 2.63
N VAL A 42 -0.86 -8.61 2.03
CA VAL A 42 -2.20 -9.18 1.99
C VAL A 42 -2.59 -9.68 3.38
N ASP A 43 -3.58 -9.06 4.00
CA ASP A 43 -4.15 -9.50 5.27
C ASP A 43 -5.16 -10.64 5.04
N GLU A 44 -6.06 -10.49 4.06
CA GLU A 44 -7.10 -11.47 3.77
C GLU A 44 -7.58 -11.38 2.31
N ILE A 45 -7.91 -12.53 1.70
CA ILE A 45 -8.63 -12.61 0.43
C ILE A 45 -9.84 -13.53 0.58
N ASN A 46 -11.03 -13.01 0.30
CA ASN A 46 -12.28 -13.75 0.39
C ASN A 46 -13.24 -13.36 -0.76
N GLU A 47 -14.50 -13.76 -0.64
CA GLU A 47 -15.53 -13.50 -1.66
C GLU A 47 -15.92 -12.02 -1.76
N ASP A 48 -15.70 -11.23 -0.70
CA ASP A 48 -15.98 -9.80 -0.68
C ASP A 48 -14.86 -9.00 -1.36
N GLY A 49 -13.60 -9.42 -1.16
CA GLY A 49 -12.46 -8.74 -1.74
C GLY A 49 -11.10 -9.09 -1.15
N VAL A 50 -10.19 -8.13 -1.30
CA VAL A 50 -8.79 -8.20 -0.85
C VAL A 50 -8.57 -7.10 0.19
N TRP A 51 -8.11 -7.49 1.36
CA TRP A 51 -7.62 -6.59 2.39
C TRP A 51 -6.09 -6.52 2.31
N LEU A 52 -5.57 -5.31 2.17
CA LEU A 52 -4.14 -5.03 2.22
C LEU A 52 -3.82 -4.17 3.43
N ARG A 53 -2.59 -4.34 3.92
CA ARG A 53 -1.97 -3.46 4.89
C ARG A 53 -0.73 -2.82 4.29
N HIS A 54 -0.68 -1.50 4.29
CA HIS A 54 0.47 -0.77 3.79
C HIS A 54 1.70 -1.05 4.67
N PRO A 55 2.85 -1.45 4.12
CA PRO A 55 3.96 -2.00 4.88
C PRO A 55 4.62 -0.96 5.82
N MET A 56 4.53 0.33 5.49
CA MET A 56 5.12 1.41 6.30
C MET A 56 4.16 2.00 7.33
N THR A 57 2.95 2.33 6.88
CA THR A 57 2.00 3.09 7.69
C THR A 57 1.06 2.18 8.47
N ASN A 58 1.02 0.88 8.15
CA ASN A 58 0.01 -0.07 8.60
C ASN A 58 -1.43 0.37 8.29
N CYS A 59 -1.62 1.30 7.34
CA CYS A 59 -2.95 1.68 6.87
C CYS A 59 -3.60 0.49 6.17
N LEU A 60 -4.88 0.28 6.46
CA LEU A 60 -5.67 -0.79 5.87
C LEU A 60 -6.35 -0.29 4.58
N SER A 61 -6.27 -1.07 3.52
CA SER A 61 -6.94 -0.81 2.25
C SER A 61 -7.82 -2.00 1.88
N PHE A 62 -9.00 -1.73 1.32
CA PHE A 62 -9.93 -2.77 0.85
C PHE A 62 -10.22 -2.61 -0.63
N PHE A 63 -10.17 -3.72 -1.36
CA PHE A 63 -10.49 -3.79 -2.77
C PHE A 63 -11.59 -4.82 -3.00
N SER A 64 -12.78 -4.36 -3.39
CA SER A 64 -13.89 -5.26 -3.70
C SER A 64 -13.55 -6.17 -4.88
N ILE A 65 -13.88 -7.46 -4.75
CA ILE A 65 -13.56 -8.49 -5.75
C ILE A 65 -14.09 -8.17 -7.16
N ASN A 66 -15.16 -7.38 -7.24
CA ASN A 66 -15.80 -6.99 -8.50
C ASN A 66 -14.96 -6.00 -9.32
N HIS A 67 -14.04 -5.27 -8.67
CA HIS A 67 -13.19 -4.28 -9.31
C HIS A 67 -11.73 -4.71 -9.41
N VAL A 68 -11.36 -5.84 -8.78
CA VAL A 68 -10.03 -6.44 -8.85
C VAL A 68 -9.86 -7.17 -10.18
N VAL A 69 -8.86 -6.75 -10.94
CA VAL A 69 -8.46 -7.37 -12.21
C VAL A 69 -7.39 -8.43 -11.96
N ALA A 70 -6.39 -8.12 -11.14
CA ALA A 70 -5.31 -9.03 -10.79
C ALA A 70 -4.72 -8.72 -9.41
N VAL A 71 -4.14 -9.73 -8.79
CA VAL A 71 -3.28 -9.62 -7.61
C VAL A 71 -1.95 -10.25 -7.95
N LEU A 72 -0.87 -9.47 -7.86
CA LEU A 72 0.48 -9.85 -8.27
C LEU A 72 1.38 -9.87 -7.04
N GLU A 73 2.13 -10.96 -6.84
CA GLU A 73 3.15 -11.04 -5.79
C GLU A 73 4.35 -10.17 -6.17
N GLU A 74 4.80 -9.32 -5.26
CA GLU A 74 5.95 -8.44 -5.44
C GLU A 74 7.25 -9.13 -5.03
N GLN A 75 8.37 -8.72 -5.66
CA GLN A 75 9.69 -9.15 -5.24
C GLN A 75 10.12 -8.33 -4.02
N VAL A 76 10.45 -9.03 -2.92
CA VAL A 76 10.90 -8.41 -1.67
C VAL A 76 12.34 -8.83 -1.41
N ILE A 77 13.20 -7.87 -1.09
CA ILE A 77 14.58 -8.12 -0.70
C ILE A 77 14.68 -7.98 0.82
N ASP A 78 15.05 -9.05 1.51
CA ASP A 78 15.28 -9.02 2.97
C ASP A 78 16.68 -8.46 3.26
N GLN A 79 16.79 -7.61 4.28
CA GLN A 79 18.08 -7.09 4.79
C GLN A 79 19.01 -8.19 5.30
N LYS A 80 18.47 -9.37 5.64
CA LYS A 80 19.25 -10.53 6.06
C LYS A 80 19.81 -11.35 4.90
N ASP A 81 19.46 -11.02 3.65
CA ASP A 81 20.01 -11.69 2.49
C ASP A 81 21.50 -11.31 2.31
N GLU A 82 22.35 -12.31 2.10
CA GLU A 82 23.79 -12.10 1.85
C GLU A 82 24.03 -11.22 0.62
N LYS A 83 23.08 -11.20 -0.32
CA LYS A 83 23.14 -10.38 -1.55
C LYS A 83 22.50 -9.00 -1.41
N TYR A 84 21.95 -8.65 -0.24
CA TYR A 84 21.24 -7.39 -0.02
C TYR A 84 22.06 -6.19 -0.46
N GLU A 85 23.32 -6.09 0.00
CA GLU A 85 24.22 -4.98 -0.30
C GLU A 85 24.61 -4.89 -1.78
N GLU A 86 24.78 -6.04 -2.44
CA GLU A 86 25.11 -6.11 -3.87
C GLU A 86 23.94 -5.58 -4.71
N ILE A 87 22.73 -6.07 -4.47
CA ILE A 87 21.52 -5.68 -5.19
C ILE A 87 21.22 -4.19 -4.96
N LEU A 88 21.35 -3.72 -3.72
CA LEU A 88 21.08 -2.34 -3.36
C LEU A 88 22.08 -1.36 -4.01
N THR A 89 23.33 -1.80 -4.19
CA THR A 89 24.36 -1.05 -4.93
C THR A 89 24.07 -1.00 -6.42
N GLU A 90 23.58 -2.09 -7.02
CA GLU A 90 23.19 -2.12 -8.43
C GLU A 90 22.00 -1.20 -8.73
N VAL A 91 20.96 -1.25 -7.90
CA VAL A 91 19.77 -0.38 -8.10
C VAL A 91 20.13 1.09 -7.97
N LYS A 92 21.03 1.46 -7.03
CA LYS A 92 21.50 2.85 -6.88
C LYS A 92 22.34 3.36 -8.06
N LYS A 93 22.96 2.47 -8.83
CA LYS A 93 23.79 2.81 -10.00
C LYS A 93 22.99 2.95 -11.30
N ALA A 94 21.72 2.54 -11.32
CA ALA A 94 20.88 2.67 -12.50
C ALA A 94 20.69 4.16 -12.89
N PRO A 95 20.69 4.50 -14.20
CA PRO A 95 20.38 5.86 -14.66
C PRO A 95 18.97 6.27 -14.20
N PRO A 96 18.71 7.56 -13.97
CA PRO A 96 17.46 8.05 -13.34
C PRO A 96 16.17 7.59 -14.05
N GLU A 97 16.26 7.29 -15.33
CA GLU A 97 15.15 6.79 -16.16
C GLU A 97 14.81 5.30 -15.92
N GLN A 98 15.71 4.56 -15.24
CA GLN A 98 15.59 3.13 -14.91
C GLN A 98 15.71 2.87 -13.40
N GLN A 99 15.78 3.93 -12.58
CA GLN A 99 15.80 3.77 -11.14
C GLN A 99 14.47 3.20 -10.67
N VAL A 100 14.51 1.98 -10.16
CA VAL A 100 13.38 1.36 -9.48
C VAL A 100 13.16 2.16 -8.19
N ASN A 101 11.92 2.57 -7.93
CA ASN A 101 11.56 3.24 -6.68
C ASN A 101 11.71 2.22 -5.54
N ILE A 102 12.88 2.21 -4.88
CA ILE A 102 13.06 1.49 -3.63
C ILE A 102 12.40 2.32 -2.55
N ILE A 103 11.26 1.85 -2.07
CA ILE A 103 10.59 2.42 -0.92
C ILE A 103 11.15 1.73 0.32
N PRO A 104 11.96 2.42 1.15
CA PRO A 104 12.47 1.82 2.37
C PRO A 104 11.30 1.52 3.31
N VAL A 105 11.11 0.24 3.64
CA VAL A 105 10.14 -0.17 4.64
C VAL A 105 10.80 -0.20 6.02
N ASP A 106 10.90 0.95 6.70
CA ASP A 106 11.31 1.00 8.11
C ASP A 106 10.08 0.86 9.03
N ILE A 107 9.84 -0.35 9.51
CA ILE A 107 8.72 -0.69 10.42
C ILE A 107 8.91 -0.03 11.81
N GLN A 108 10.13 0.45 12.13
CA GLN A 108 10.49 0.94 13.47
C GLN A 108 10.52 2.47 13.58
N ASN A 109 10.84 3.22 12.52
CA ASN A 109 10.81 4.70 12.52
C ASN A 109 9.48 5.28 12.02
N LYS A 110 8.50 5.39 12.91
CA LYS A 110 7.22 6.07 12.62
C LYS A 110 7.32 7.58 12.36
N ASN A 111 8.38 8.25 12.84
CA ASN A 111 8.43 9.72 12.93
C ASN A 111 8.97 10.43 11.68
N ASN A 112 9.49 9.72 10.69
CA ASN A 112 10.09 10.31 9.48
C ASN A 112 9.60 9.61 8.20
N SER A 113 8.35 9.14 8.22
CA SER A 113 7.78 8.48 7.07
C SER A 113 7.39 9.52 6.01
N PRO A 114 7.88 9.44 4.76
CA PRO A 114 7.45 10.32 3.68
C PRO A 114 5.96 10.14 3.30
N TYR A 115 5.29 9.17 3.93
CA TYR A 115 3.89 8.80 3.74
C TYR A 115 2.94 9.41 4.77
N ILE A 116 3.47 9.98 5.86
CA ILE A 116 2.68 10.62 6.90
C ILE A 116 2.98 12.12 6.81
N ASP A 117 2.03 12.88 6.27
CA ASP A 117 2.06 14.34 6.30
C ASP A 117 1.32 14.81 7.58
N PRO A 118 2.03 15.28 8.62
CA PRO A 118 1.43 15.63 9.89
C PRO A 118 0.42 16.79 9.76
N ASP A 119 0.68 17.72 8.85
CA ASP A 119 -0.17 18.90 8.64
C ASP A 119 -1.49 18.49 7.98
N ILE A 120 -1.45 17.57 7.01
CA ILE A 120 -2.68 17.00 6.43
C ILE A 120 -3.47 16.22 7.49
N MET A 121 -2.80 15.43 8.33
CA MET A 121 -3.46 14.68 9.40
C MET A 121 -4.11 15.59 10.44
N GLU A 122 -3.45 16.68 10.83
CA GLU A 122 -4.00 17.68 11.74
C GLU A 122 -5.26 18.34 11.14
N ASN A 123 -5.21 18.72 9.86
CA ASN A 123 -6.35 19.31 9.16
C ASN A 123 -7.55 18.35 9.09
N LEU A 124 -7.34 17.09 8.75
CA LEU A 124 -8.41 16.08 8.73
C LEU A 124 -9.01 15.85 10.12
N SER A 125 -8.16 15.84 11.17
CA SER A 125 -8.60 15.72 12.56
C SER A 125 -9.48 16.90 12.99
N ASN A 126 -9.10 18.12 12.63
CA ASN A 126 -9.88 19.33 12.92
C ASN A 126 -11.21 19.35 12.16
N GLN A 127 -11.21 18.97 10.87
CA GLN A 127 -12.45 18.81 10.10
C GLN A 127 -13.40 17.79 10.74
N ALA A 128 -12.89 16.64 11.18
CA ALA A 128 -13.69 15.64 11.86
C ALA A 128 -14.31 16.17 13.17
N LYS A 129 -13.56 16.96 13.96
CA LYS A 129 -14.07 17.61 15.18
C LYS A 129 -15.19 18.60 14.85
N GLU A 130 -15.03 19.44 13.84
CA GLU A 130 -16.05 20.41 13.42
C GLU A 130 -17.35 19.72 12.98
N ILE A 131 -17.25 18.66 12.19
CA ILE A 131 -18.40 17.85 11.75
C ILE A 131 -19.14 17.29 12.97
N ARG A 132 -18.41 16.76 13.96
CA ARG A 132 -18.97 16.21 15.19
C ARG A 132 -19.73 17.28 16.00
N GLN A 133 -19.15 18.46 16.14
CA GLN A 133 -19.79 19.58 16.82
C GLN A 133 -21.06 20.06 16.12
N LYS A 134 -21.08 20.06 14.78
CA LYS A 134 -22.28 20.39 13.98
C LYS A 134 -23.39 19.36 14.10
N MET A 135 -23.05 18.06 14.26
CA MET A 135 -24.04 17.01 14.49
C MET A 135 -24.68 17.08 15.89
N ILE A 136 -23.93 17.48 16.92
CA ILE A 136 -24.43 17.60 18.30
C ILE A 136 -25.37 18.81 18.47
N ARG A 137 -25.26 19.83 17.61
CA ARG A 137 -26.09 21.05 17.64
C ARG A 137 -27.39 20.96 16.85
N LYS A 138 -27.67 19.82 16.21
CA LYS A 138 -28.96 19.51 15.54
C LYS A 138 -29.75 18.55 16.41
#